data_AF-A0A7R8D482-F1
#
_entry.id   AF-A0A7R8D482-F1
#
_cell.length_a   1.000
_cell.length_b   1.000
_cell.length_c   1.000
_cell.angle_alpha   90.00
_cell.angle_beta   90.00
_cell.angle_gamma   90.00
#
_symmetry.space_group_name_H-M   'P 1'
#
loop_
_entity.id
_entity.type
_entity.pdbx_description
1 polymer ?
#
loop_
_entity_poly.entity_id
_entity_poly.type
_entity_poly.pdbx_seq_one_letter_code
_entity_poly.pdbx_strand_id
1 'polypeptide(L)'
;MLRIRNPWGNEAEWKGPFSDGSAEWQFIPDEEKELIGVDFGQDGEFWMTYKDFMKPKWSVTTLHGAWIPGQSAGGCRNFIGSFASNPQFRITIVDPDENDDEDLCAVIISVMQKGRRAMRDEGLDVLTIGFALYYLKDPSAHEVSTRFRLPVGTYVIVPSTFKPDEEAEFLVRVLTEKPSDAQEM
;
A
#
# COMPACT_ATOMS: atom_id res chain seq x y z
N MET A 1 4.34 -2.30 28.96
CA MET A 1 5.02 -2.58 27.67
C MET A 1 4.47 -3.87 27.11
N LEU A 2 4.72 -4.16 25.83
CA LEU A 2 4.41 -5.44 25.21
C LEU A 2 5.72 -6.15 24.84
N ARG A 3 5.81 -7.46 25.14
CA ARG A 3 6.86 -8.36 24.66
C ARG A 3 6.35 -9.02 23.38
N ILE A 4 7.10 -8.90 22.28
CA ILE A 4 6.74 -9.40 20.96
C ILE A 4 7.89 -10.25 20.45
N ARG A 5 7.58 -11.29 19.68
CA ARG A 5 8.58 -12.16 19.05
C ARG A 5 8.42 -12.18 17.54
N ASN A 6 9.51 -11.93 16.83
CA ASN A 6 9.65 -12.18 15.41
C ASN A 6 9.96 -13.68 15.19
N PRO A 7 9.06 -14.48 14.57
CA PRO A 7 9.31 -15.90 14.33
C PRO A 7 10.48 -16.18 13.36
N TRP A 8 10.90 -15.17 12.58
CA TRP A 8 12.00 -15.24 11.63
C TRP A 8 13.36 -14.84 12.23
N GLY A 9 13.42 -14.50 13.52
CA GLY A 9 14.64 -14.09 14.20
C GLY A 9 14.99 -12.61 14.03
N ASN A 10 16.27 -12.27 14.11
CA ASN A 10 16.76 -10.92 14.37
C ASN A 10 16.93 -10.00 13.16
N GLU A 11 16.59 -10.44 11.94
CA GLU A 11 16.86 -9.64 10.73
C GLU A 11 16.10 -8.31 10.67
N ALA A 12 15.04 -8.14 11.47
CA ALA A 12 14.21 -6.94 11.49
C ALA A 12 13.54 -6.69 12.86
N GLU A 13 14.34 -6.32 13.88
CA GLU A 13 13.82 -5.94 15.21
C GLU A 13 13.39 -4.48 15.30
N TRP A 14 12.50 -4.20 16.25
CA TRP A 14 12.06 -2.85 16.60
C TRP A 14 13.25 -2.01 17.05
N LYS A 15 13.36 -0.76 16.56
CA LYS A 15 14.45 0.18 16.90
C LYS A 15 13.99 1.40 17.70
N GLY A 16 12.73 1.44 18.12
CA GLY A 16 12.17 2.55 18.88
C GLY A 16 12.32 2.37 20.41
N PRO A 17 11.55 3.11 21.21
CA PRO A 17 11.57 2.99 22.66
C PRO A 17 11.34 1.55 23.14
N PHE A 18 12.15 1.13 24.11
CA PHE A 18 12.24 -0.22 24.68
C PHE A 18 12.70 -1.31 23.71
N SER A 19 13.26 -0.97 22.55
CA SER A 19 14.13 -1.89 21.81
C SER A 19 15.36 -2.30 22.62
N ASP A 20 16.07 -3.34 22.22
CA ASP A 20 17.16 -3.92 23.02
C ASP A 20 18.31 -2.94 23.33
N GLY A 21 18.55 -1.98 22.43
CA GLY A 21 19.54 -0.91 22.61
C GLY A 21 18.98 0.42 23.15
N SER A 22 17.70 0.46 23.54
CA SER A 22 16.98 1.67 23.92
C SER A 22 17.47 2.25 25.25
N ALA A 23 17.76 3.55 25.29
CA ALA A 23 18.17 4.25 26.51
C ALA A 23 17.06 4.25 27.58
N GLU A 24 15.81 4.05 27.17
CA GLU A 24 14.63 4.02 28.02
C GLU A 24 14.68 2.90 29.08
N TRP A 25 15.45 1.84 28.83
CA TRP A 25 15.72 0.79 29.83
C TRP A 25 16.46 1.29 31.07
N GLN A 26 17.19 2.42 30.99
CA GLN A 26 17.88 3.00 32.14
C GLN A 26 16.93 3.50 33.23
N PHE A 27 15.66 3.74 32.88
CA PHE A 27 14.64 4.25 33.79
C PHE A 27 13.82 3.12 34.45
N ILE A 28 14.06 1.87 34.06
CA ILE A 28 13.42 0.69 34.67
C ILE A 28 14.40 0.06 35.68
N PRO A 29 14.01 -0.14 36.94
CA PRO A 29 14.84 -0.82 37.94
C PRO A 29 15.18 -2.26 37.52
N ASP A 30 16.35 -2.75 37.93
CA ASP A 30 16.81 -4.09 37.51
C ASP A 30 15.92 -5.22 38.06
N GLU A 31 15.35 -5.07 39.26
CA GLU A 31 14.37 -6.03 39.81
C GLU A 31 13.13 -6.16 38.92
N GLU A 32 12.66 -5.06 38.33
CA GLU A 32 11.52 -5.08 37.42
C GLU A 32 11.88 -5.70 36.06
N LYS A 33 13.12 -5.49 35.58
CA LYS A 33 13.64 -6.15 34.38
C LYS A 33 13.74 -7.66 34.55
N GLU A 34 14.21 -8.12 35.72
CA GLU A 34 14.30 -9.54 36.04
C GLU A 34 12.89 -10.16 36.17
N LEU A 35 11.96 -9.45 36.83
CA LEU A 35 10.57 -9.89 37.00
C LEU A 35 9.86 -10.09 35.64
N ILE A 36 10.06 -9.17 34.69
CA ILE A 36 9.45 -9.28 33.35
C ILE A 36 10.28 -10.15 32.39
N GLY A 37 11.42 -10.66 32.86
CA GLY A 37 12.30 -11.57 32.13
C GLY A 37 12.84 -10.93 30.86
N VAL A 38 13.35 -9.69 30.94
CA VAL A 38 14.03 -9.05 29.82
C VAL A 38 15.28 -9.85 29.48
N ASP A 39 15.35 -10.33 28.24
CA ASP A 39 16.54 -10.90 27.64
C ASP A 39 16.88 -10.04 26.42
N PHE A 40 18.16 -9.71 26.24
CA PHE A 40 18.67 -8.95 25.10
C PHE A 40 19.43 -9.88 24.14
N GLY A 41 19.05 -11.16 24.15
CA GLY A 41 19.61 -12.20 23.30
C GLY A 41 19.17 -12.08 21.85
N GLN A 42 19.83 -12.84 20.96
CA GLN A 42 19.43 -12.92 19.55
C GLN A 42 18.35 -13.99 19.31
N ASP A 43 17.18 -13.82 19.91
CA ASP A 43 16.08 -14.78 19.87
C ASP A 43 14.83 -14.29 19.10
N GLY A 44 14.93 -13.09 18.52
CA GLY A 44 13.87 -12.37 17.81
C GLY A 44 12.85 -11.72 18.75
N GLU A 45 13.08 -11.68 20.06
CA GLU A 45 12.21 -11.03 21.02
C GLU A 45 12.58 -9.58 21.22
N PHE A 46 11.58 -8.71 21.29
CA PHE A 46 11.79 -7.28 21.56
C PHE A 46 10.61 -6.71 22.34
N TRP A 47 10.84 -5.57 22.99
CA TRP A 47 9.79 -4.83 23.69
C TRP A 47 9.41 -3.55 22.95
N MET A 48 8.15 -3.17 23.08
CA MET A 48 7.66 -1.87 22.61
C MET A 48 6.56 -1.34 23.52
N THR A 49 6.24 -0.04 23.39
CA THR A 49 5.09 0.53 24.09
C THR A 49 3.78 0.04 23.47
N TYR A 50 2.72 -0.09 24.27
CA TYR A 50 1.38 -0.39 23.74
C TYR A 50 0.93 0.66 22.73
N LYS A 51 1.31 1.92 22.94
CA LYS A 51 1.01 3.02 22.02
C LYS A 51 1.66 2.80 20.66
N ASP A 52 2.91 2.35 20.61
CA ASP A 52 3.61 2.08 19.35
C ASP A 52 3.07 0.85 18.65
N PHE A 53 2.69 -0.19 19.39
CA PHE A 53 2.01 -1.37 18.84
C PHE A 53 0.68 -1.02 18.17
N MET A 54 -0.07 -0.09 18.77
CA MET A 54 -1.38 0.32 18.28
C MET A 54 -1.32 1.37 17.17
N LYS A 55 -0.15 1.90 16.81
CA LYS A 55 -0.02 2.83 15.68
C LYS A 55 -0.22 2.07 14.37
N PRO A 56 -1.29 2.36 13.58
CA PRO A 56 -1.43 1.78 12.26
C PRO A 56 -0.26 2.27 11.40
N LYS A 57 0.59 1.34 10.97
CA LYS A 57 1.73 1.64 10.10
C LYS A 57 1.33 2.00 8.66
N TRP A 58 0.11 1.64 8.27
CA TRP A 58 -0.41 1.81 6.92
C TRP A 58 -1.85 2.34 6.98
N SER A 59 -2.08 3.46 6.31
CA SER A 59 -3.41 3.91 5.90
C SER A 59 -3.83 3.17 4.64
N VAL A 60 -5.13 2.87 4.51
CA VAL A 60 -5.68 2.13 3.38
C VAL A 60 -6.84 2.89 2.77
N THR A 61 -6.71 3.25 1.50
CA THR A 61 -7.80 3.81 0.70
C THR A 61 -8.31 2.76 -0.27
N THR A 62 -9.62 2.53 -0.30
CA THR A 62 -10.27 1.55 -1.19
C THR A 62 -11.19 2.27 -2.16
N LEU A 63 -10.94 2.11 -3.45
CA LEU A 63 -11.69 2.71 -4.55
C LEU A 63 -12.41 1.61 -5.33
N HIS A 64 -13.67 1.81 -5.66
CA HIS A 64 -14.51 0.82 -6.32
C HIS A 64 -14.74 1.23 -7.77
N GLY A 65 -14.80 0.27 -8.69
CA GLY A 65 -15.10 0.54 -10.09
C GLY A 65 -15.59 -0.69 -10.83
N ALA A 66 -15.91 -0.51 -12.11
CA ALA A 66 -16.30 -1.58 -13.02
C ALA A 66 -15.81 -1.31 -14.45
N TRP A 67 -15.45 -2.36 -15.16
CA TRP A 67 -15.27 -2.36 -16.61
C TRP A 67 -16.59 -2.74 -17.25
N ILE A 68 -17.18 -1.81 -18.00
CA ILE A 68 -18.47 -1.96 -18.68
C ILE A 68 -18.21 -1.98 -20.20
N PRO A 69 -18.62 -3.04 -20.92
CA PRO A 69 -18.43 -3.13 -22.37
C PRO A 69 -18.96 -1.90 -23.13
N GLY A 70 -18.19 -1.42 -24.11
CA GLY A 70 -18.51 -0.23 -24.91
C GLY A 70 -18.50 1.11 -24.16
N GLN A 71 -18.18 1.12 -22.85
CA GLN A 71 -18.15 2.34 -22.03
C GLN A 71 -16.79 2.51 -21.35
N SER A 72 -16.46 1.61 -20.42
CA SER A 72 -15.26 1.71 -19.58
C SER A 72 -14.32 0.50 -19.68
N ALA A 73 -14.69 -0.53 -20.44
CA ALA A 73 -13.85 -1.71 -20.68
C ALA A 73 -12.85 -1.47 -21.83
N GLY A 74 -11.88 -0.57 -21.61
CA GLY A 74 -10.95 -0.10 -22.65
C GLY A 74 -9.83 -1.09 -23.03
N GLY A 75 -9.60 -2.13 -22.22
CA GLY A 75 -8.47 -3.05 -22.38
C GLY A 75 -7.13 -2.42 -21.97
N CYS A 76 -6.02 -3.16 -22.09
CA CYS A 76 -4.71 -2.69 -21.64
C CYS A 76 -4.02 -1.74 -22.63
N ARG A 77 -2.83 -1.22 -22.29
CA ARG A 77 -2.05 -0.27 -23.12
C ARG A 77 -1.74 -0.73 -24.55
N ASN A 78 -1.88 -2.01 -24.86
CA ASN A 78 -1.79 -2.53 -26.22
C ASN A 78 -2.93 -2.01 -27.12
N PHE A 79 -4.02 -1.50 -26.52
CA PHE A 79 -5.21 -0.98 -27.18
C PHE A 79 -5.33 0.53 -26.94
N ILE A 80 -4.32 1.31 -27.36
CA ILE A 80 -4.21 2.73 -26.99
C ILE A 80 -5.43 3.59 -27.39
N GLY A 81 -6.16 3.18 -28.44
CA GLY A 81 -7.37 3.88 -28.91
C GLY A 81 -8.56 3.77 -27.97
N SER A 82 -8.61 2.75 -27.12
CA SER A 82 -9.69 2.53 -26.12
C SER A 82 -9.19 2.56 -24.68
N PHE A 83 -7.87 2.48 -24.47
CA PHE A 83 -7.25 2.42 -23.15
C PHE A 83 -7.67 3.57 -22.22
N ALA A 84 -7.79 4.79 -22.75
CA ALA A 84 -8.16 5.98 -21.98
C ALA A 84 -9.61 5.94 -21.46
N SER A 85 -10.46 5.06 -21.99
CA SER A 85 -11.84 4.86 -21.52
C SER A 85 -11.93 4.07 -20.22
N ASN A 86 -10.85 3.38 -19.81
CA ASN A 86 -10.83 2.70 -18.51
C ASN A 86 -11.02 3.71 -17.35
N PRO A 87 -11.64 3.30 -16.22
CA PRO A 87 -11.76 4.17 -15.06
C PRO A 87 -10.41 4.71 -14.60
N GLN A 88 -10.36 5.96 -14.11
CA GLN A 88 -9.12 6.62 -13.71
C GLN A 88 -9.25 7.16 -12.29
N PHE A 89 -8.28 6.84 -11.45
CA PHE A 89 -8.27 7.26 -10.04
C PHE A 89 -7.06 8.12 -9.76
N ARG A 90 -7.28 9.34 -9.27
CA ARG A 90 -6.23 10.23 -8.81
C ARG A 90 -5.87 9.90 -7.37
N ILE A 91 -4.57 9.83 -7.08
CA ILE A 91 -4.05 9.70 -5.72
C ILE A 91 -2.97 10.74 -5.45
N THR A 92 -2.91 11.23 -4.23
CA THR A 92 -1.88 12.15 -3.77
C THR A 92 -1.04 11.48 -2.70
N ILE A 93 0.24 11.28 -2.98
CA ILE A 93 1.22 10.72 -2.06
C ILE A 93 1.91 11.87 -1.35
N VAL A 94 1.86 11.85 -0.02
CA VAL A 94 2.51 12.83 0.86
C VAL A 94 3.71 12.20 1.55
N ASP A 95 4.70 13.01 1.90
CA ASP A 95 5.90 12.55 2.60
C ASP A 95 5.56 11.94 3.97
N PRO A 96 5.93 10.67 4.25
CA PRO A 96 5.73 10.06 5.55
C PRO A 96 6.66 10.61 6.66
N ASP A 97 7.85 11.16 6.35
CA ASP A 97 8.78 11.70 7.36
C ASP A 97 9.39 13.02 6.89
N GLU A 98 8.93 14.14 7.47
CA GLU A 98 9.43 15.48 7.15
C GLU A 98 10.92 15.69 7.53
N ASN A 99 11.54 14.73 8.22
CA ASN A 99 12.95 14.76 8.61
C ASN A 99 13.85 13.83 7.80
N ASP A 100 13.30 13.09 6.82
CA ASP A 100 14.07 12.30 5.86
C ASP A 100 14.33 13.15 4.60
N ASP A 101 15.57 13.17 4.14
CA ASP A 101 15.98 13.93 2.94
C ASP A 101 15.65 13.17 1.64
N GLU A 102 15.09 11.95 1.71
CA GLU A 102 14.87 11.12 0.53
C GLU A 102 13.60 11.47 -0.29
N ASP A 103 12.62 12.24 0.20
CA ASP A 103 11.37 12.62 -0.54
C ASP A 103 10.62 11.40 -1.17
N LEU A 104 10.85 10.20 -0.65
CA LEU A 104 10.31 8.94 -1.17
C LEU A 104 9.24 8.38 -0.23
N CYS A 105 8.17 7.84 -0.80
CA CYS A 105 7.14 7.16 -0.03
C CYS A 105 6.95 5.72 -0.51
N ALA A 106 6.92 4.79 0.43
CA ALA A 106 6.53 3.42 0.16
C ALA A 106 5.00 3.36 -0.05
N VAL A 107 4.58 2.89 -1.24
CA VAL A 107 3.16 2.76 -1.58
C VAL A 107 2.89 1.37 -2.15
N ILE A 108 1.81 0.75 -1.69
CA ILE A 108 1.32 -0.52 -2.23
C ILE A 108 0.00 -0.25 -2.96
N ILE A 109 -0.04 -0.54 -4.25
CA ILE A 109 -1.24 -0.47 -5.08
C ILE A 109 -1.66 -1.88 -5.47
N SER A 110 -2.91 -2.24 -5.22
CA SER A 110 -3.48 -3.54 -5.54
C SER A 110 -4.80 -3.38 -6.29
N VAL A 111 -4.96 -4.09 -7.41
CA VAL A 111 -6.23 -4.18 -8.15
C VAL A 111 -6.80 -5.58 -7.98
N MET A 112 -8.08 -5.67 -7.65
CA MET A 112 -8.76 -6.93 -7.38
C MET A 112 -10.12 -6.98 -8.07
N GLN A 113 -10.35 -8.01 -8.88
CA GLN A 113 -11.67 -8.33 -9.44
C GLN A 113 -12.59 -8.93 -8.37
N LYS A 114 -13.86 -8.54 -8.37
CA LYS A 114 -14.88 -9.04 -7.42
C LYS A 114 -15.61 -10.26 -8.00
N GLY A 115 -16.08 -11.15 -7.12
CA GLY A 115 -17.04 -12.22 -7.45
C GLY A 115 -16.56 -13.36 -8.36
N ARG A 116 -15.52 -13.16 -9.17
CA ARG A 116 -15.07 -14.09 -10.22
C ARG A 116 -14.66 -15.48 -9.75
N ARG A 117 -14.22 -15.63 -8.48
CA ARG A 117 -13.90 -16.96 -7.92
C ARG A 117 -15.14 -17.83 -7.72
N ALA A 118 -16.28 -17.23 -7.39
CA ALA A 118 -17.55 -17.93 -7.22
C ALA A 118 -18.21 -18.27 -8.56
N MET A 119 -17.88 -17.52 -9.62
CA MET A 119 -18.46 -17.67 -10.96
C MET A 119 -17.77 -18.75 -11.82
N ARG A 120 -16.81 -19.50 -11.26
CA ARG A 120 -16.15 -20.61 -11.96
C ARG A 120 -17.12 -21.72 -12.33
N ASP A 121 -18.11 -21.97 -11.47
CA ASP A 121 -19.15 -22.97 -11.72
C ASP A 121 -20.10 -22.56 -12.86
N GLU A 122 -20.10 -21.28 -13.24
CA GLU A 122 -20.82 -20.71 -14.38
C GLU A 122 -19.95 -20.63 -15.65
N GLY A 123 -18.73 -21.17 -15.62
CA GLY A 123 -17.80 -21.19 -16.76
C GLY A 123 -17.08 -19.87 -17.02
N LEU A 124 -17.15 -18.91 -16.09
CA LEU A 124 -16.43 -17.64 -16.21
C LEU A 124 -15.08 -17.71 -15.48
N ASP A 125 -14.01 -17.65 -16.26
CA ASP A 125 -12.65 -17.59 -15.74
C ASP A 125 -12.30 -16.22 -15.14
N VAL A 126 -11.25 -16.20 -14.33
CA VAL A 126 -10.62 -14.97 -13.86
C VAL A 126 -10.03 -14.18 -15.04
N LEU A 127 -10.34 -12.88 -15.10
CA LEU A 127 -9.79 -12.03 -16.15
C LEU A 127 -8.30 -11.78 -15.89
N THR A 128 -7.54 -11.61 -16.98
CA THR A 128 -6.19 -11.06 -16.89
C THR A 128 -6.33 -9.56 -16.65
N ILE A 129 -5.95 -9.09 -15.46
CA ILE A 129 -6.08 -7.69 -15.06
C ILE A 129 -4.72 -7.10 -14.70
N GLY A 130 -4.62 -5.78 -14.80
CA GLY A 130 -3.46 -5.02 -14.36
C GLY A 130 -3.81 -3.56 -14.17
N PHE A 131 -2.79 -2.73 -13.94
CA PHE A 131 -2.96 -1.29 -13.91
C PHE A 131 -1.78 -0.57 -14.52
N ALA A 132 -2.08 0.65 -14.92
CA ALA A 132 -1.11 1.66 -15.29
C ALA A 132 -1.03 2.72 -14.20
N LEU A 133 0.18 3.21 -13.95
CA LEU A 133 0.41 4.36 -13.10
C LEU A 133 1.07 5.47 -13.92
N TYR A 134 0.59 6.69 -13.76
CA TYR A 134 1.11 7.89 -14.41
C TYR A 134 1.34 8.98 -13.37
N TYR A 135 2.48 9.66 -13.42
CA TYR A 135 2.79 10.80 -12.55
C TYR A 135 2.26 12.09 -13.18
N LEU A 136 1.48 12.89 -12.44
CA LEU A 136 1.03 14.20 -12.88
C LEU A 136 2.02 15.27 -12.40
N LYS A 137 2.85 15.78 -13.33
CA LYS A 137 3.78 16.89 -13.06
C LYS A 137 3.06 18.21 -12.76
N ASP A 138 1.83 18.34 -13.22
CA ASP A 138 0.94 19.47 -12.96
C ASP A 138 -0.44 18.89 -12.64
N PRO A 139 -1.01 19.16 -11.45
CA PRO A 139 -2.34 18.69 -11.06
C PRO A 139 -3.47 19.15 -12.00
N SER A 140 -3.20 20.17 -12.82
CA SER A 140 -4.12 20.69 -13.85
C SER A 140 -3.84 20.16 -15.26
N ALA A 141 -2.76 19.40 -15.47
CA ALA A 141 -2.42 18.85 -16.78
C ALA A 141 -3.18 17.57 -17.09
N HIS A 142 -3.74 17.51 -18.29
CA HIS A 142 -4.55 16.40 -18.79
C HIS A 142 -3.73 15.17 -19.28
N GLU A 143 -2.40 15.26 -19.38
CA GLU A 143 -1.56 14.12 -19.78
C GLU A 143 -0.09 14.28 -19.34
N VAL A 144 0.48 13.25 -18.69
CA VAL A 144 1.92 13.13 -18.40
C VAL A 144 2.32 11.63 -18.34
N SER A 145 3.47 11.25 -18.92
CA SER A 145 4.03 9.87 -18.88
C SER A 145 5.53 9.86 -18.53
N THR A 146 5.95 9.02 -17.57
CA THR A 146 7.36 8.61 -17.29
C THR A 146 7.42 7.37 -16.37
N ARG A 147 8.60 6.77 -16.12
CA ARG A 147 8.84 5.55 -15.30
C ARG A 147 9.59 5.89 -13.99
N PHE A 148 9.66 4.96 -13.01
CA PHE A 148 10.49 4.88 -11.77
C PHE A 148 9.79 5.05 -10.40
N ARG A 149 10.55 4.81 -9.31
CA ARG A 149 10.18 4.91 -7.88
C ARG A 149 9.39 6.19 -7.62
N LEU A 150 8.34 6.14 -6.78
CA LEU A 150 7.36 7.21 -6.67
C LEU A 150 7.85 8.29 -5.69
N PRO A 151 8.30 9.46 -6.16
CA PRO A 151 8.41 10.63 -5.29
C PRO A 151 7.03 11.04 -4.76
N VAL A 152 7.03 11.86 -3.73
CA VAL A 152 5.81 12.57 -3.31
C VAL A 152 5.19 13.33 -4.49
N GLY A 153 3.85 13.34 -4.55
CA GLY A 153 3.12 14.01 -5.61
C GLY A 153 1.85 13.29 -6.06
N THR A 154 1.28 13.76 -7.17
CA THR A 154 -0.03 13.30 -7.64
C THR A 154 0.11 12.29 -8.78
N TYR A 155 -0.66 11.20 -8.72
CA TYR A 155 -0.62 10.13 -9.70
C TYR A 155 -2.02 9.75 -10.17
N VAL A 156 -2.10 9.15 -11.35
CA VAL A 156 -3.31 8.53 -11.90
C VAL A 156 -3.10 7.03 -12.02
N ILE A 157 -3.99 6.26 -11.41
CA ILE A 157 -4.10 4.81 -11.55
C ILE A 157 -5.18 4.52 -12.58
N VAL A 158 -4.84 3.77 -13.62
CA VAL A 158 -5.79 3.28 -14.63
C VAL A 158 -5.84 1.75 -14.55
N PRO A 159 -6.77 1.16 -13.78
CA PRO A 159 -7.02 -0.27 -13.78
C PRO A 159 -7.64 -0.72 -15.12
N SER A 160 -7.15 -1.82 -15.67
CA SER A 160 -7.64 -2.37 -16.95
C SER A 160 -7.62 -3.89 -16.95
N THR A 161 -8.53 -4.46 -17.73
CA THR A 161 -8.43 -5.84 -18.21
C THR A 161 -7.40 -5.92 -19.35
N PHE A 162 -6.98 -7.12 -19.72
CA PHE A 162 -6.04 -7.30 -20.83
C PHE A 162 -6.70 -6.96 -22.16
N LYS A 163 -7.91 -7.48 -22.42
CA LYS A 163 -8.65 -7.23 -23.66
C LYS A 163 -9.75 -6.18 -23.43
N PRO A 164 -10.09 -5.38 -24.45
CA PRO A 164 -11.28 -4.52 -24.41
C PRO A 164 -12.57 -5.34 -24.25
N ASP A 165 -13.63 -4.68 -23.80
CA ASP A 165 -14.99 -5.23 -23.64
C ASP A 165 -15.12 -6.41 -22.66
N GLU A 166 -14.10 -6.67 -21.84
CA GLU A 166 -14.20 -7.63 -20.73
C GLU A 166 -14.90 -7.00 -19.53
N GLU A 167 -16.07 -7.53 -19.16
CA GLU A 167 -16.89 -7.02 -18.07
C GLU A 167 -16.45 -7.56 -16.70
N ALA A 168 -16.18 -6.70 -15.73
CA ALA A 168 -16.08 -7.10 -14.32
C ALA A 168 -16.11 -5.89 -13.38
N GLU A 169 -16.59 -6.11 -12.17
CA GLU A 169 -16.37 -5.20 -11.05
C GLU A 169 -14.99 -5.41 -10.42
N PHE A 170 -14.41 -4.33 -9.91
CA PHE A 170 -13.12 -4.36 -9.22
C PHE A 170 -13.06 -3.40 -8.04
N LEU A 171 -11.98 -3.52 -7.28
CA LEU A 171 -11.53 -2.55 -6.30
C LEU A 171 -10.03 -2.28 -6.47
N VAL A 172 -9.63 -1.04 -6.25
CA VAL A 172 -8.24 -0.59 -6.13
C VAL A 172 -7.98 -0.27 -4.66
N ARG A 173 -6.95 -0.87 -4.07
CA ARG A 173 -6.47 -0.54 -2.73
C ARG A 173 -5.13 0.15 -2.82
N VAL A 174 -5.04 1.29 -2.16
CA VAL A 174 -3.82 2.09 -2.05
C VAL A 174 -3.44 2.13 -0.58
N LEU A 175 -2.27 1.60 -0.26
CA LEU A 175 -1.73 1.60 1.10
C LEU A 175 -0.52 2.52 1.13
N THR A 176 -0.54 3.46 2.08
CA THR A 176 0.49 4.48 2.30
C THR A 176 0.78 4.60 3.81
N GLU A 177 1.98 5.01 4.20
CA GLU A 177 2.32 5.11 5.63
C GLU A 177 1.56 6.26 6.33
N LYS A 178 1.27 7.35 5.61
CA LYS A 178 0.33 8.41 6.01
C LYS A 178 -0.96 8.36 5.18
N PRO A 179 -2.11 8.85 5.67
CA PRO A 179 -3.32 8.96 4.87
C PRO A 179 -3.09 9.73 3.57
N SER A 180 -3.41 9.11 2.43
CA SER A 180 -3.39 9.73 1.11
C SER A 180 -4.81 10.12 0.68
N ASP A 181 -4.97 11.27 0.05
CA ASP A 181 -6.22 11.63 -0.63
C ASP A 181 -6.35 10.85 -1.95
N ALA A 182 -7.54 10.34 -2.23
CA ALA A 182 -7.82 9.60 -3.45
C ALA A 182 -9.23 9.89 -3.97
N GLN A 183 -9.34 10.17 -5.26
CA GLN A 183 -10.57 10.62 -5.90
C GLN A 183 -10.73 9.99 -7.29
N GLU A 184 -11.97 9.67 -7.66
CA GLU A 184 -12.33 9.30 -9.03
C GLU A 184 -12.27 10.55 -9.92
N MET A 185 -11.80 10.39 -11.17
CA MET A 185 -11.69 11.49 -12.14
C MET A 185 -12.79 11.48 -13.18
#